data_AF-A0AAU9VZ00-F1
#
_entry.id   AF-A0AAU9VZ00-F1
#
_cell.length_a   1.000
_cell.length_b   1.000
_cell.length_c   1.000
_cell.angle_alpha   90.00
_cell.angle_beta   90.00
_cell.angle_gamma   90.00
#
_symmetry.space_group_name_H-M   'P 1'
#
loop_
_entity.id
_entity.type
_entity.pdbx_description
1 polymer ?
#
loop_
_entity_poly.entity_id
_entity_poly.type
_entity_poly.pdbx_seq_one_letter_code
_entity_poly.pdbx_strand_id
1 'polypeptide(L)'
;MEIQLAECYQTLATDRTLAVELPPAQTQQGGVDCGLFAIAFAYELANGNDPSDVSFDQGKMRQHLVQCLEKRRLEAFPRQLNTARFNKRQTYDIGLFCYCSMPECWDDMLQCDLCEEWLHMACEGLKTAPKGEWLCSVCRPPKSIGVRYC
;
A
#
# COMPACT_ATOMS: atom_id res chain seq x y z
N MET A 1 -0.30 -6.31 -0.80
CA MET A 1 0.47 -5.05 -0.72
C MET A 1 -0.36 -3.89 -1.25
N GLU A 2 -0.97 -4.01 -2.43
CA GLU A 2 -1.76 -2.94 -3.06
C GLU A 2 -2.82 -2.31 -2.15
N ILE A 3 -3.66 -3.14 -1.51
CA ILE A 3 -4.69 -2.67 -0.56
C ILE A 3 -4.09 -1.73 0.50
N GLN A 4 -3.05 -2.18 1.20
CA GLN A 4 -2.42 -1.39 2.27
C GLN A 4 -1.77 -0.11 1.74
N LEU A 5 -1.19 -0.15 0.53
CA LEU A 5 -0.60 1.04 -0.09
C LEU A 5 -1.67 2.04 -0.50
N ALA A 6 -2.78 1.57 -1.08
CA ALA A 6 -3.92 2.42 -1.41
C ALA A 6 -4.54 3.04 -0.15
N GLU A 7 -4.81 2.26 0.89
CA GLU A 7 -5.35 2.75 2.16
C GLU A 7 -4.50 3.89 2.77
N CYS A 8 -3.17 3.74 2.73
CA CYS A 8 -2.26 4.73 3.30
C CYS A 8 -2.02 5.94 2.39
N TYR A 9 -2.00 5.75 1.07
CA TYR A 9 -1.41 6.70 0.13
C TYR A 9 -2.32 7.10 -1.05
N GLN A 10 -3.59 6.68 -1.08
CA GLN A 10 -4.53 7.05 -2.15
C GLN A 10 -4.63 8.56 -2.42
N THR A 11 -4.36 9.41 -1.42
CA THR A 11 -4.38 10.87 -1.57
C THR A 11 -3.22 11.41 -2.41
N LEU A 12 -2.17 10.62 -2.62
CA LEU A 12 -1.04 10.95 -3.47
C LEU A 12 -1.22 10.48 -4.92
N ALA A 13 -2.30 9.76 -5.21
CA ALA A 13 -2.57 9.25 -6.54
C ALA A 13 -2.87 10.39 -7.53
N THR A 14 -2.39 10.22 -8.76
CA THR A 14 -2.68 11.11 -9.88
C THR A 14 -3.40 10.32 -10.96
N ASP A 15 -4.48 10.88 -11.51
CA ASP A 15 -5.27 10.23 -12.56
C ASP A 15 -5.69 8.80 -12.16
N ARG A 16 -6.24 8.66 -10.93
CA ARG A 16 -6.66 7.39 -10.33
C ARG A 16 -5.57 6.31 -10.31
N THR A 17 -4.29 6.68 -10.38
CA THR A 17 -3.17 5.76 -10.34
C THR A 17 -2.22 6.15 -9.22
N LEU A 18 -1.93 5.20 -8.33
CA LEU A 18 -0.90 5.34 -7.30
C LEU A 18 0.40 4.70 -7.82
N ALA A 19 1.33 5.54 -8.26
CA ALA A 19 2.67 5.12 -8.65
C ALA A 19 3.54 4.87 -7.40
N VAL A 20 4.11 3.67 -7.31
CA VAL A 20 4.90 3.22 -6.17
C VAL A 20 6.28 2.79 -6.66
N GLU A 21 7.31 3.39 -6.09
CA GLU A 21 8.69 2.99 -6.32
C GLU A 21 9.28 2.35 -5.06
N LEU A 22 9.83 1.15 -5.22
CA LEU A 22 10.63 0.49 -4.19
C LEU A 22 12.10 0.59 -4.59
N PRO A 23 12.92 1.38 -3.88
CA PRO A 23 14.34 1.48 -4.17
C PRO A 23 15.05 0.16 -3.89
N PRO A 24 16.19 -0.09 -4.55
CA PRO A 24 17.12 -1.14 -4.12
C PRO A 24 17.43 -1.01 -2.62
N ALA A 25 17.44 -2.14 -1.94
CA ALA A 25 17.74 -2.26 -0.53
C ALA A 25 18.48 -3.56 -0.28
N GLN A 26 19.41 -3.55 0.68
CA GLN A 26 20.10 -4.76 1.09
C GLN A 26 19.08 -5.82 1.56
N THR A 27 19.19 -7.00 0.96
CA THR A 27 18.44 -8.19 1.37
C THR A 27 19.09 -8.84 2.59
N GLN A 28 18.27 -9.25 3.56
CA GLN A 28 18.74 -10.07 4.68
C GLN A 28 19.29 -11.41 4.19
N GLN A 29 20.26 -11.94 4.92
CA GLN A 29 20.70 -13.33 4.76
C GLN A 29 19.99 -14.20 5.81
N GLY A 30 19.34 -15.29 5.38
CA GLY A 30 18.49 -16.09 6.26
C GLY A 30 17.08 -15.50 6.43
N GLY A 31 16.34 -15.97 7.44
CA GLY A 31 14.90 -15.71 7.58
C GLY A 31 14.47 -14.97 8.85
N VAL A 32 15.40 -14.57 9.74
CA VAL A 32 15.08 -14.14 11.12
C VAL A 32 15.42 -12.68 11.43
N ASP A 33 15.99 -11.94 10.47
CA ASP A 33 16.51 -10.60 10.66
C ASP A 33 15.68 -9.52 9.94
N CYS A 34 14.53 -9.87 9.34
CA CYS A 34 13.73 -8.95 8.53
C CYS A 34 13.27 -7.74 9.34
N GLY A 35 12.94 -7.95 10.62
CA GLY A 35 12.62 -6.87 11.55
C GLY A 35 13.80 -5.93 11.83
N LEU A 36 15.05 -6.45 11.87
CA LEU A 36 16.24 -5.62 12.06
C LEU A 36 16.47 -4.71 10.85
N PHE A 37 16.35 -5.26 9.64
CA PHE A 37 16.45 -4.48 8.40
C PHE A 37 15.31 -3.46 8.27
N ALA A 38 14.07 -3.83 8.62
CA ALA A 38 12.95 -2.90 8.61
C ALA A 38 13.19 -1.69 9.52
N ILE A 39 13.68 -1.93 10.75
CA ILE A 39 14.00 -0.84 11.70
C ILE A 39 15.17 0.01 11.19
N ALA A 40 16.22 -0.63 10.66
CA ALA A 40 17.39 0.09 10.16
C ALA A 40 17.05 0.96 8.94
N PHE A 41 16.29 0.45 7.97
CA PHE A 41 15.84 1.26 6.83
C PHE A 41 14.88 2.37 7.25
N ALA A 42 13.98 2.12 8.21
CA ALA A 42 13.12 3.18 8.75
C ALA A 42 13.94 4.30 9.40
N TYR A 43 15.03 3.96 10.10
CA TYR A 43 15.96 4.94 10.64
C TYR A 43 16.64 5.77 9.54
N GLU A 44 17.14 5.12 8.48
CA GLU A 44 17.81 5.81 7.37
C GLU A 44 16.84 6.74 6.62
N LEU A 45 15.64 6.28 6.29
CA LEU A 45 14.59 7.08 5.67
C LEU A 45 14.19 8.28 6.54
N ALA A 46 14.05 8.09 7.85
CA ALA A 46 13.76 9.19 8.79
C ALA A 46 14.88 10.23 8.86
N ASN A 47 16.12 9.88 8.50
CA ASN A 47 17.25 10.80 8.39
C ASN A 47 17.48 11.32 6.96
N GLY A 48 16.60 10.98 6.01
CA GLY A 48 16.70 11.42 4.62
C GLY A 48 17.73 10.67 3.76
N ASN A 49 18.22 9.52 4.22
CA ASN A 49 19.14 8.68 3.45
C ASN A 49 18.37 7.68 2.58
N ASP A 50 18.86 7.43 1.36
CA ASP A 50 18.29 6.44 0.44
C ASP A 50 18.72 5.01 0.84
N PRO A 51 17.78 4.05 0.99
CA PRO A 51 18.08 2.64 1.20
C PRO A 51 19.07 2.00 0.20
N SER A 52 19.17 2.56 -1.01
CA SER A 52 20.06 2.10 -2.09
C SER A 52 21.53 2.37 -1.79
N ASP A 53 21.83 3.37 -0.96
CA ASP A 53 23.17 3.86 -0.70
C ASP A 53 23.76 3.31 0.62
N VAL A 54 23.00 2.49 1.35
CA VAL A 54 23.38 1.98 2.67
C VAL A 54 23.55 0.46 2.65
N SER A 55 24.60 0.00 3.33
CA SER A 55 24.86 -1.43 3.56
C SER A 55 25.12 -1.67 5.04
N PHE A 56 24.34 -2.56 5.65
CA PHE A 56 24.40 -2.91 7.07
C PHE A 56 25.25 -4.16 7.32
N ASP A 57 26.02 -4.13 8.41
CA ASP A 57 26.69 -5.30 8.99
C ASP A 57 25.67 -6.12 9.79
N GLN A 58 25.00 -7.05 9.11
CA GLN A 58 23.93 -7.88 9.68
C GLN A 58 24.33 -8.58 10.98
N GLY A 59 25.58 -9.04 11.09
CA GLY A 59 26.08 -9.74 12.28
C GLY A 59 26.07 -8.88 13.54
N LYS A 60 26.12 -7.55 13.40
CA LYS A 60 26.14 -6.61 14.53
C LYS A 60 24.78 -5.95 14.79
N MET A 61 23.84 -6.00 13.84
CA MET A 61 22.55 -5.30 13.94
C MET A 61 21.74 -5.71 15.17
N ARG A 62 21.71 -7.00 15.50
CA ARG A 62 20.89 -7.52 16.62
C ARG A 62 21.38 -6.98 17.96
N GLN A 63 22.69 -7.09 18.21
CA GLN A 63 23.29 -6.59 19.45
C GLN A 63 23.18 -5.06 19.52
N HIS A 64 23.37 -4.37 18.40
CA HIS A 64 23.18 -2.91 18.31
C HIS A 64 21.76 -2.49 18.71
N LEU A 65 20.73 -3.18 18.19
CA LEU A 65 19.35 -2.86 18.54
C LEU A 65 19.08 -3.08 20.03
N VAL A 66 19.59 -4.16 20.63
CA VAL A 66 19.50 -4.38 22.09
C VAL A 66 20.08 -3.19 22.85
N GLN A 67 21.28 -2.73 22.48
CA GLN A 67 21.93 -1.58 23.11
C GLN A 67 21.13 -0.27 22.91
N CYS A 68 20.55 -0.06 21.72
CA CYS A 68 19.71 1.11 21.45
C CYS A 68 18.47 1.12 22.36
N LEU A 69 17.81 -0.03 22.52
CA LEU A 69 16.62 -0.17 23.36
C LEU A 69 16.96 0.01 24.85
N GLU A 70 18.06 -0.57 25.33
CA GLU A 70 18.54 -0.39 26.71
C GLU A 70 18.85 1.09 27.00
N LYS A 71 19.47 1.79 26.04
CA LYS A 71 19.76 3.23 26.13
C LYS A 71 18.55 4.13 25.82
N ARG A 72 17.41 3.55 25.41
CA ARG A 72 16.19 4.25 24.97
C ARG A 72 16.45 5.30 23.88
N ARG A 73 17.41 5.03 23.01
CA ARG A 73 17.82 5.94 21.94
C ARG A 73 18.30 5.14 20.74
N LEU A 74 17.63 5.33 19.60
CA LEU A 74 18.01 4.69 18.36
C LEU A 74 19.19 5.43 17.71
N GLU A 75 20.17 4.69 17.23
CA GLU A 75 21.35 5.20 16.53
C GLU A 75 21.47 4.52 15.17
N ALA A 76 22.24 5.16 14.27
CA ALA A 76 22.58 4.59 12.97
C ALA A 76 23.10 3.17 13.12
N PHE A 77 22.53 2.25 12.35
CA PHE A 77 22.90 0.84 12.42
C PHE A 77 24.33 0.62 11.89
N PRO A 78 25.06 -0.39 12.39
CA PRO A 78 26.40 -0.72 11.94
C PRO A 78 26.43 -0.93 10.42
N ARG A 79 27.33 -0.22 9.73
CA ARG A 79 27.51 -0.31 8.28
C ARG A 79 28.71 -1.18 7.91
N GLN A 80 28.72 -1.70 6.69
CA GLN A 80 29.85 -2.43 6.12
C GLN A 80 30.25 -1.87 4.75
N LEU A 81 31.51 -2.13 4.36
CA LEU A 81 32.08 -1.73 3.06
C LEU A 81 32.08 -2.88 2.03
N ASN A 82 31.78 -4.11 2.48
CA ASN A 82 31.76 -5.28 1.62
C ASN A 82 30.52 -5.31 0.72
N THR A 83 30.60 -6.06 -0.36
CA THR A 83 29.48 -6.29 -1.26
C THR A 83 28.32 -6.97 -0.53
N ALA A 84 27.25 -6.22 -0.30
CA ALA A 84 25.99 -6.77 0.18
C ALA A 84 25.09 -7.15 -1.01
N ARG A 85 24.16 -8.08 -0.79
CA ARG A 85 23.18 -8.45 -1.82
C ARG A 85 22.00 -7.49 -1.75
N PHE A 86 21.69 -6.85 -2.87
CA PHE A 86 20.54 -5.96 -3.02
C PHE A 86 19.43 -6.63 -3.85
N ASN A 87 18.18 -6.25 -3.58
CA ASN A 87 17.11 -6.48 -4.54
C ASN A 87 17.23 -5.48 -5.70
N LYS A 88 16.50 -5.76 -6.77
CA LYS A 88 16.35 -4.79 -7.87
C LYS A 88 15.31 -3.75 -7.48
N ARG A 89 15.44 -2.55 -8.06
CA ARG A 89 14.38 -1.55 -8.06
C ARG A 89 13.09 -2.16 -8.63
N GLN A 90 11.97 -1.85 -8.00
CA GLN A 90 10.64 -2.26 -8.46
C GLN A 90 9.74 -1.04 -8.57
N THR A 91 8.89 -1.02 -9.58
CA THR A 91 7.90 0.03 -9.82
C THR A 91 6.55 -0.62 -10.02
N TYR A 92 5.52 -0.07 -9.39
CA TYR A 92 4.15 -0.54 -9.45
C TYR A 92 3.22 0.62 -9.73
N ASP A 93 2.30 0.44 -10.66
CA ASP A 93 1.19 1.36 -10.90
C ASP A 93 -0.07 0.69 -10.38
N ILE A 94 -0.59 1.19 -9.26
CA ILE A 94 -1.79 0.64 -8.62
C ILE A 94 -2.99 1.46 -9.11
N GLY A 95 -3.82 0.84 -9.94
CA GLY A 95 -5.09 1.43 -10.37
C GLY A 95 -6.07 1.54 -9.20
N LEU A 96 -6.62 2.72 -8.99
CA LEU A 96 -7.63 3.02 -7.98
C LEU A 96 -8.98 3.19 -8.65
N PHE A 97 -9.99 2.52 -8.11
CA PHE A 97 -11.33 2.50 -8.66
C PHE A 97 -12.34 2.89 -7.59
N CYS A 98 -13.59 3.02 -8.02
CA CYS A 98 -14.70 3.39 -7.17
C CYS A 98 -14.49 4.77 -6.50
N TYR A 99 -15.52 5.26 -5.84
CA TYR A 99 -15.42 6.48 -5.03
C TYR A 99 -14.65 6.26 -3.72
N CYS A 100 -14.37 5.00 -3.35
CA CYS A 100 -13.54 4.69 -2.18
C CYS A 100 -12.03 4.76 -2.50
N SER A 101 -11.64 4.92 -3.77
CA SER A 101 -10.25 4.97 -4.22
C SER A 101 -9.44 3.71 -3.87
N MET A 102 -10.10 2.56 -3.86
CA MET A 102 -9.46 1.26 -3.60
C MET A 102 -9.20 0.48 -4.90
N PRO A 103 -8.18 -0.39 -4.93
CA PRO A 103 -7.87 -1.19 -6.12
C PRO A 103 -8.93 -2.25 -6.39
N GLU A 104 -8.87 -2.86 -7.58
CA GLU A 104 -9.74 -3.96 -7.99
C GLU A 104 -9.67 -5.14 -7.01
N CYS A 105 -8.48 -5.48 -6.51
CA CYS A 105 -8.29 -6.61 -5.61
C CYS A 105 -8.93 -6.44 -4.22
N TRP A 106 -9.55 -5.29 -3.93
CA TRP A 106 -10.23 -5.02 -2.67
C TRP A 106 -11.56 -5.77 -2.54
N ASP A 107 -12.34 -5.89 -3.63
CA ASP A 107 -13.64 -6.58 -3.66
C ASP A 107 -14.07 -6.84 -5.12
N ASP A 108 -15.10 -7.67 -5.32
CA ASP A 108 -15.70 -7.87 -6.64
C ASP A 108 -16.21 -6.54 -7.24
N MET A 109 -16.00 -6.39 -8.55
CA MET A 109 -16.23 -5.14 -9.26
C MET A 109 -17.38 -5.25 -10.25
N LEU A 110 -18.09 -4.13 -10.43
CA LEU A 110 -19.12 -3.98 -11.45
C LEU A 110 -19.06 -2.61 -12.10
N GLN A 111 -19.35 -2.56 -13.40
CA GLN A 111 -19.38 -1.32 -14.16
C GLN A 111 -20.81 -0.78 -14.22
N CYS A 112 -20.97 0.53 -14.03
CA CYS A 112 -22.24 1.22 -14.25
C CYS A 112 -22.51 1.38 -15.75
N ASP A 113 -23.66 0.95 -16.25
CA ASP A 113 -24.00 1.04 -17.68
C ASP A 113 -24.23 2.47 -18.19
N LEU A 114 -24.34 3.47 -17.30
CA LEU A 114 -24.55 4.87 -17.69
C LEU A 114 -23.27 5.72 -17.63
N CYS A 115 -22.53 5.66 -16.53
CA CYS A 115 -21.32 6.49 -16.35
C CYS A 115 -20.02 5.73 -16.62
N GLU A 116 -20.09 4.44 -16.94
CA GLU A 116 -18.95 3.55 -17.21
C GLU A 116 -17.94 3.42 -16.06
N GLU A 117 -18.24 3.98 -14.89
CA GLU A 117 -17.42 3.87 -13.69
C GLU A 117 -17.49 2.47 -13.09
N TRP A 118 -16.32 2.00 -12.68
CA TRP A 118 -16.10 0.72 -12.01
C TRP A 118 -16.20 0.91 -10.50
N LEU A 119 -17.10 0.16 -9.87
CA LEU A 119 -17.45 0.28 -8.46
C LEU A 119 -17.34 -1.09 -7.79
N HIS A 120 -16.98 -1.10 -6.51
CA HIS A 120 -17.01 -2.33 -5.74
C HIS A 120 -18.44 -2.71 -5.36
N MET A 121 -18.75 -4.00 -5.40
CA MET A 121 -20.05 -4.53 -5.04
C MET A 121 -20.44 -4.17 -3.61
N ALA A 122 -19.52 -4.32 -2.65
CA ALA A 122 -19.75 -3.96 -1.26
C ALA A 122 -20.00 -2.46 -1.07
N CYS A 123 -19.30 -1.59 -1.81
CA CYS A 123 -19.54 -0.14 -1.81
C CYS A 123 -20.96 0.19 -2.28
N GLU A 124 -21.50 -0.58 -3.20
CA GLU A 124 -22.88 -0.42 -3.70
C GLU A 124 -23.92 -1.24 -2.91
N GLY A 125 -23.51 -1.86 -1.80
CA GLY A 125 -24.39 -2.66 -0.93
C GLY A 125 -24.85 -3.98 -1.54
N LEU A 126 -24.11 -4.50 -2.52
CA LEU A 126 -24.40 -5.73 -3.24
C LEU A 126 -23.64 -6.91 -2.64
N LYS A 127 -24.31 -8.06 -2.54
CA LYS A 127 -23.69 -9.33 -2.11
C LYS A 127 -23.45 -10.30 -3.27
N THR A 128 -24.15 -10.08 -4.38
CA THR A 128 -24.11 -10.92 -5.58
C THR A 128 -24.28 -10.02 -6.78
N ALA A 129 -23.63 -10.36 -7.90
CA ALA A 129 -23.75 -9.58 -9.12
C ALA A 129 -25.23 -9.51 -9.56
N PRO A 130 -25.74 -8.30 -9.86
CA PRO A 130 -27.07 -8.13 -10.41
C PRO A 130 -27.16 -8.78 -11.80
N LYS A 131 -28.37 -9.21 -12.18
CA LYS A 131 -28.63 -9.74 -13.52
C LYS A 131 -29.11 -8.62 -14.44
N GLY A 132 -28.53 -8.52 -15.63
CA GLY A 132 -28.91 -7.53 -16.63
C GLY A 132 -28.28 -6.16 -16.36
N GLU A 133 -28.88 -5.12 -16.94
CA GLU A 133 -28.41 -3.74 -16.79
C GLU A 133 -28.40 -3.31 -15.33
N TRP A 134 -27.33 -2.61 -14.95
CA TRP A 134 -27.13 -2.08 -13.62
C TRP A 134 -26.59 -0.65 -13.65
N LEU A 135 -27.18 0.17 -12.77
CA LEU A 135 -26.80 1.56 -12.56
C LEU A 135 -26.32 1.74 -11.13
N CYS A 136 -25.28 2.56 -10.95
CA CYS A 136 -24.74 2.88 -9.64
C CYS A 136 -25.69 3.72 -8.79
N SER A 137 -25.39 3.82 -7.50
CA SER A 137 -26.11 4.65 -6.53
C SER A 137 -26.28 6.12 -6.96
N VAL A 138 -25.36 6.64 -7.76
CA VAL A 138 -25.41 8.01 -8.30
C VAL A 138 -26.29 8.11 -9.55
N CYS A 139 -26.24 7.11 -10.43
CA CYS A 139 -26.97 7.11 -11.70
C CYS A 139 -28.41 6.60 -11.58
N ARG A 140 -28.73 5.83 -10.52
CA ARG A 140 -30.08 5.32 -10.30
C ARG A 140 -31.07 6.46 -10.05
N PRO A 141 -32.25 6.46 -10.70
CA PRO A 141 -33.27 7.44 -10.42
C PRO A 141 -33.77 7.32 -8.97
N PRO A 142 -34.13 8.44 -8.32
CA PRO A 142 -34.66 8.41 -6.97
C PRO A 142 -35.93 7.55 -6.92
N LYS A 143 -36.01 6.67 -5.92
CA LYS A 143 -37.20 5.86 -5.68
C LYS A 143 -38.38 6.82 -5.47
N SER A 144 -39.41 6.73 -6.29
CA SER A 144 -40.65 7.48 -6.09
C SER A 144 -41.19 7.17 -4.69
N ILE A 145 -41.25 8.18 -3.84
CA ILE A 145 -42.02 8.10 -2.59
C ILE A 145 -43.46 7.88 -3.04
N GLY A 146 -43.99 6.67 -2.79
CA GLY A 146 -45.40 6.39 -3.01
C GLY A 146 -46.22 7.36 -2.18
N VAL A 147 -46.74 8.41 -2.82
CA VAL A 147 -47.70 9.32 -2.22
C VAL A 147 -48.92 8.47 -1.89
N ARG A 148 -49.07 8.10 -0.61
CA ARG A 148 -50.33 7.56 -0.09
C ARG A 148 -51.32 8.72 -0.11
N TYR A 149 -52.17 8.74 -1.13
CA TYR A 149 -53.37 9.57 -1.09
C TYR A 149 -54.21 9.13 0.12
N CYS A 150 -54.40 10.04 1.06
CA CYS A 150 -55.34 9.92 2.17
C CYS A 150 -56.77 10.00 1.63
#